data_AF-A0A2S8RWL3-F1
#
_entry.id   AF-A0A2S8RWL3-F1
#
_cell.length_a   1.000
_cell.length_b   1.000
_cell.length_c   1.000
_cell.angle_alpha   90.00
_cell.angle_beta   90.00
_cell.angle_gamma   90.00
#
_symmetry.space_group_name_H-M   'P 1'
#
loop_
_entity.id
_entity.type
_entity.pdbx_description
1 polymer ?
#
loop_
_entity_poly.entity_id
_entity_poly.type
_entity_poly.pdbx_seq_one_letter_code
_entity_poly.pdbx_strand_id
1 'polypeptide(L)'
;MKNSHVKWTGLAERLTIQEAARLVAKETGKSFDYTISFLMDCADQGYFTADVVAHSDYANVSHISRVDSSKSTVSTAELIEWLDGEIEEAHQRAREALASKESRKWGYPVKPDDVRVHLIPWSEQFDDLSLDDTISMTTRNWIEYLTQEIAERQGWAGAEREAKCAVVRAEYLNLFVALANTLPLVQELTRAPWKGAKLLPDWLTNLHLVKGELREWAKIHAPEIAKSRLFAEPNATNPHTPPTDVAAEAALMPAWQMGEAATDDIGDVWQTMARRIADECFDRDTANDCRDSLKGYAARVMEEMQKRRIHGPRGRIDNANTIQREALQGDKWWAQKSK
;
A
#
# COMPACT_ATOMS: atom_id res chain seq x y z
N MET A 1 24.67 -16.24 4.17
CA MET A 1 26.02 -16.32 3.56
C MET A 1 26.66 -14.95 3.73
N LYS A 2 27.85 -14.83 4.33
CA LYS A 2 28.59 -13.56 4.39
C LYS A 2 29.19 -13.30 3.01
N ASN A 3 28.49 -12.55 2.16
CA ASN A 3 29.02 -12.17 0.85
C ASN A 3 30.25 -11.28 1.05
N SER A 4 31.28 -11.58 0.27
CA SER A 4 32.63 -11.07 0.43
C SER A 4 32.71 -9.57 0.23
N HIS A 5 33.35 -8.87 1.16
CA HIS A 5 33.80 -7.48 1.03
C HIS A 5 34.49 -7.28 -0.32
N VAL A 6 33.89 -6.45 -1.17
CA VAL A 6 34.51 -6.02 -2.42
C VAL A 6 35.73 -5.17 -2.05
N LYS A 7 36.93 -5.67 -2.38
CA LYS A 7 38.18 -4.95 -2.14
C LYS A 7 38.38 -3.88 -3.21
N TRP A 8 37.80 -2.71 -2.98
CA TRP A 8 38.00 -1.52 -3.80
C TRP A 8 39.31 -0.80 -3.41
N THR A 9 40.46 -1.32 -3.84
CA THR A 9 41.75 -0.62 -3.64
C THR A 9 42.06 0.28 -4.83
N GLY A 10 42.25 1.59 -4.59
CA GLY A 10 42.75 2.53 -5.59
C GLY A 10 41.68 3.28 -6.39
N LEU A 11 40.42 3.31 -5.94
CA LEU A 11 39.42 4.21 -6.51
C LEU A 11 39.69 5.66 -6.09
N ALA A 12 39.31 6.60 -6.96
CA ALA A 12 39.24 8.01 -6.60
C ALA A 12 38.24 8.22 -5.45
N GLU A 13 38.45 9.23 -4.63
CA GLU A 13 37.56 9.57 -3.50
C GLU A 13 36.13 9.90 -3.96
N ARG A 14 36.01 10.45 -5.17
CA ARG A 14 34.75 10.71 -5.86
C ARG A 14 34.78 10.10 -7.26
N LEU A 15 33.65 9.55 -7.69
CA LEU A 15 33.44 9.01 -9.04
C LEU A 15 32.38 9.81 -9.75
N THR A 16 32.49 9.98 -11.07
CA THR A 16 31.34 10.47 -11.85
C THR A 16 30.19 9.45 -11.75
N ILE A 17 28.94 9.90 -11.88
CA ILE A 17 27.78 8.99 -11.89
C ILE A 17 27.95 7.91 -12.96
N GLN A 18 28.53 8.25 -14.12
CA GLN A 18 28.81 7.29 -15.17
C GLN A 18 29.84 6.23 -14.76
N GLU A 19 30.92 6.60 -14.05
CA GLU A 19 31.90 5.65 -13.53
C GLU A 19 31.32 4.78 -12.42
N ALA A 20 30.61 5.39 -11.46
CA ALA A 20 29.89 4.70 -10.41
C ALA A 20 28.90 3.68 -11.00
N ALA A 21 28.17 4.05 -12.05
CA ALA A 21 27.24 3.14 -12.72
C ALA A 21 27.92 1.94 -13.36
N ARG A 22 29.14 2.09 -13.92
CA ARG A 22 29.90 0.95 -14.46
C ARG A 22 30.28 -0.02 -13.35
N LEU A 23 30.69 0.49 -12.20
CA LEU A 23 31.04 -0.32 -11.04
C LEU A 23 29.82 -1.07 -10.51
N VAL A 24 28.73 -0.37 -10.27
CA VAL A 24 27.49 -0.96 -9.75
C VAL A 24 26.90 -1.98 -10.74
N ALA A 25 26.86 -1.68 -12.03
CA ALA A 25 26.36 -2.60 -13.06
C ALA A 25 27.20 -3.89 -13.11
N LYS A 26 28.52 -3.78 -12.97
CA LYS A 26 29.43 -4.94 -12.94
C LYS A 26 29.19 -5.84 -11.73
N GLU A 27 29.01 -5.27 -10.54
CA GLU A 27 28.83 -6.05 -9.31
C GLU A 27 27.40 -6.62 -9.17
N THR A 28 26.39 -5.87 -9.60
CA THR A 28 24.98 -6.27 -9.45
C THR A 28 24.43 -7.07 -10.63
N GLY A 29 25.13 -7.09 -11.76
CA GLY A 29 24.65 -7.68 -13.02
C GLY A 29 23.50 -6.91 -13.69
N LYS A 30 23.15 -5.71 -13.20
CA LYS A 30 22.10 -4.86 -13.78
C LYS A 30 22.59 -4.15 -15.04
N SER A 31 21.68 -3.71 -15.90
CA SER A 31 22.05 -2.96 -17.11
C SER A 31 22.63 -1.60 -16.74
N PHE A 32 23.65 -1.19 -17.49
CA PHE A 32 24.35 0.07 -17.28
C PHE A 32 23.42 1.28 -17.34
N ASP A 33 22.49 1.31 -18.29
CA ASP A 33 21.52 2.41 -18.45
C ASP A 33 20.55 2.52 -17.27
N TYR A 34 20.10 1.37 -16.75
CA TYR A 34 19.28 1.34 -15.54
C TYR A 34 20.06 1.92 -14.35
N THR A 35 21.31 1.48 -14.18
CA THR A 35 22.15 1.94 -13.08
C THR A 35 22.49 3.43 -13.18
N ILE A 36 22.73 3.96 -14.39
CA ILE A 36 22.91 5.41 -14.59
C ILE A 36 21.65 6.16 -14.17
N SER A 37 20.50 5.79 -14.74
CA SER A 37 19.23 6.47 -14.45
C SER A 37 18.93 6.46 -12.96
N PHE A 38 19.17 5.31 -12.34
CA PHE A 38 18.99 5.12 -10.92
C PHE A 38 19.91 6.01 -10.08
N LEU A 39 21.22 6.01 -10.35
CA LEU A 39 22.17 6.87 -9.61
C LEU A 39 21.91 8.36 -9.85
N MET A 40 21.40 8.74 -11.01
CA MET A 40 20.97 10.12 -11.29
C MET A 40 19.77 10.51 -10.43
N ASP A 41 18.74 9.66 -10.34
CA ASP A 41 17.59 9.89 -9.45
C ASP A 41 18.05 9.99 -7.99
N CYS A 42 19.01 9.15 -7.59
CA CYS A 42 19.54 9.20 -6.23
C CYS A 42 20.32 10.48 -5.95
N ALA A 43 21.12 10.94 -6.91
CA ALA A 43 21.84 12.20 -6.79
C ALA A 43 20.88 13.40 -6.73
N ASP A 44 19.83 13.41 -7.56
CA ASP A 44 18.82 14.48 -7.62
C ASP A 44 17.99 14.54 -6.33
N GLN A 45 17.64 13.37 -5.77
CA GLN A 45 16.87 13.26 -4.52
C GLN A 45 17.75 13.42 -3.26
N GLY A 46 19.08 13.48 -3.41
CA GLY A 46 20.04 13.66 -2.32
C GLY A 46 20.21 12.43 -1.44
N TYR A 47 20.14 11.23 -2.00
CA TYR A 47 20.33 9.96 -1.27
C TYR A 47 21.79 9.67 -0.92
N PHE A 48 22.74 10.32 -1.57
CA PHE A 48 24.16 10.35 -1.21
C PHE A 48 24.74 11.73 -1.52
N THR A 49 25.91 12.01 -0.96
CA THR A 49 26.66 13.26 -1.15
C THR A 49 27.17 13.34 -2.58
N ALA A 50 26.36 13.94 -3.45
CA ALA A 50 26.68 14.19 -4.84
C ALA A 50 26.95 15.67 -5.10
N ASP A 51 27.99 15.96 -5.89
CA ASP A 51 28.19 17.27 -6.50
C ASP A 51 27.40 17.26 -7.81
N VAL A 52 26.14 17.68 -7.74
CA VAL A 52 25.21 17.65 -8.86
C VAL A 52 25.48 18.82 -9.80
N VAL A 53 25.85 18.50 -11.05
CA VAL A 53 25.97 19.48 -12.12
C VAL A 53 24.70 19.43 -12.96
N ALA A 54 23.96 20.54 -13.03
CA ALA A 54 22.74 20.58 -13.80
C ALA A 54 23.03 20.56 -15.31
N HIS A 55 22.34 19.71 -16.07
CA HIS A 55 22.37 19.71 -17.52
C HIS A 55 21.31 20.69 -18.05
N SER A 56 21.75 21.83 -18.58
CA SER A 56 20.84 22.84 -19.16
C SER A 56 20.65 22.57 -20.65
N ASP A 57 19.88 21.55 -21.01
CA ASP A 57 19.47 21.36 -22.40
C ASP A 57 18.07 21.94 -22.60
N TYR A 58 18.02 23.18 -23.10
CA TYR A 58 16.78 23.93 -23.31
C TYR A 58 15.95 23.42 -24.50
N ALA A 59 16.46 22.43 -25.27
CA ALA A 59 15.85 22.00 -26.51
C ALA A 59 14.76 20.91 -26.37
N ASN A 60 14.70 20.18 -25.24
CA ASN A 60 13.75 19.08 -25.06
C ASN A 60 13.01 19.16 -23.72
N VAL A 61 11.74 19.55 -23.79
CA VAL A 61 10.86 19.82 -22.62
C VAL A 61 10.38 18.53 -21.92
N SER A 62 10.77 17.33 -22.39
CA SER A 62 10.13 16.08 -21.96
C SER A 62 11.01 15.06 -21.23
N HIS A 63 12.24 15.39 -20.81
CA HIS A 63 13.03 14.46 -19.98
C HIS A 63 13.44 15.09 -18.65
N ILE A 64 12.78 14.61 -17.60
CA ILE A 64 13.09 14.87 -16.20
C ILE A 64 14.36 14.08 -15.86
N SER A 65 15.50 14.65 -16.20
CA SER A 65 16.77 14.29 -15.59
C SER A 65 17.69 15.50 -15.69
N ARG A 66 17.72 16.27 -14.60
CA ARG A 66 18.47 17.51 -14.50
C ARG A 66 19.96 17.29 -14.27
N VAL A 67 20.40 16.07 -13.98
CA VAL A 67 21.77 15.75 -13.55
C VAL A 67 22.63 15.36 -14.75
N ASP A 68 23.75 16.07 -14.98
CA ASP A 68 24.74 15.67 -15.99
C ASP A 68 25.57 14.51 -15.42
N SER A 69 25.29 13.29 -15.87
CA SER A 69 25.92 12.07 -15.34
C SER A 69 27.42 11.97 -15.60
N SER A 70 27.94 12.72 -16.56
CA SER A 70 29.37 12.75 -16.91
C SER A 70 30.16 13.72 -16.03
N LYS A 71 29.49 14.68 -15.39
CA LYS A 71 30.13 15.72 -14.57
C LYS A 71 29.76 15.64 -13.10
N SER A 72 28.59 15.10 -12.80
CA SER A 72 28.13 14.96 -11.43
C SER A 72 28.91 13.85 -10.76
N THR A 73 29.44 14.11 -9.56
CA THR A 73 30.28 13.14 -8.85
C THR A 73 29.66 12.69 -7.55
N VAL A 74 29.89 11.45 -7.16
CA VAL A 74 29.36 10.79 -5.97
C VAL A 74 30.53 10.32 -5.10
N SER A 75 30.36 10.34 -3.78
CA SER A 75 31.35 9.82 -2.82
C SER A 75 31.52 8.31 -2.99
N THR A 76 32.74 7.86 -3.23
CA THR A 76 33.04 6.42 -3.39
C THR A 76 32.80 5.66 -2.09
N ALA A 77 33.10 6.26 -0.94
CA ALA A 77 32.89 5.63 0.37
C ALA A 77 31.39 5.40 0.66
N GLU A 78 30.55 6.40 0.39
CA GLU A 78 29.09 6.28 0.57
C GLU A 78 28.48 5.31 -0.44
N LEU A 79 28.97 5.30 -1.68
CA LEU A 79 28.53 4.34 -2.69
C LEU A 79 28.86 2.90 -2.27
N ILE A 80 30.04 2.67 -1.70
CA ILE A 80 30.43 1.34 -1.19
C ILE A 80 29.58 0.95 0.02
N GLU A 81 29.38 1.85 0.99
CA GLU A 81 28.50 1.59 2.13
C GLU A 81 27.05 1.30 1.67
N TRP A 82 26.60 1.99 0.63
CA TRP A 82 25.29 1.79 0.01
C TRP A 82 25.19 0.46 -0.76
N LEU A 83 26.28 -0.04 -1.34
CA LEU A 83 26.33 -1.36 -1.98
C LEU A 83 26.44 -2.50 -0.97
N ASP A 84 27.12 -2.26 0.16
CA ASP A 84 27.38 -3.25 1.20
C ASP A 84 26.17 -3.46 2.13
N GLY A 85 25.37 -2.42 2.40
CA GLY A 85 24.01 -2.59 2.93
C GLY A 85 23.13 -2.96 1.76
N GLU A 86 22.50 -4.15 1.75
CA GLU A 86 21.69 -4.63 0.63
C GLU A 86 20.85 -3.47 0.04
N ILE A 87 20.88 -3.29 -1.28
CA ILE A 87 20.32 -2.12 -2.00
C ILE A 87 18.93 -1.69 -1.47
N GLU A 88 18.12 -2.63 -1.02
CA GLU A 88 16.82 -2.40 -0.37
C GLU A 88 16.91 -1.74 1.02
N GLU A 89 17.81 -2.16 1.90
CA GLU A 89 18.07 -1.49 3.18
C GLU A 89 18.61 -0.07 2.96
N ALA A 90 19.46 0.08 1.94
CA ALA A 90 20.00 1.38 1.58
C ALA A 90 18.91 2.31 1.01
N HIS A 91 17.98 1.79 0.20
CA HIS A 91 16.76 2.50 -0.22
C HIS A 91 15.87 2.89 0.97
N GLN A 92 15.70 1.98 1.92
CA GLN A 92 14.85 2.22 3.08
C GLN A 92 15.41 3.34 3.96
N ARG A 93 16.74 3.35 4.21
CA ARG A 93 17.44 4.45 4.89
C ARG A 93 17.26 5.79 4.17
N ALA A 94 17.39 5.78 2.84
CA ALA A 94 17.21 6.95 1.98
C ALA A 94 15.79 7.54 2.09
N ARG A 95 14.76 6.69 2.03
CA ARG A 95 13.36 7.08 2.19
C ARG A 95 13.08 7.65 3.58
N GLU A 96 13.58 7.00 4.63
CA GLU A 96 13.47 7.48 6.02
C GLU A 96 14.09 8.87 6.19
N ALA A 97 15.27 9.11 5.60
CA ALA A 97 15.93 10.40 5.64
C ALA A 97 15.11 11.50 4.94
N LEU A 98 14.55 11.23 3.76
CA LEU A 98 13.73 12.18 3.02
C LEU A 98 12.42 12.48 3.74
N ALA A 99 11.71 11.45 4.20
CA ALA A 99 10.50 11.60 4.97
C ALA A 99 10.76 12.39 6.26
N SER A 100 11.89 12.16 6.95
CA SER A 100 12.31 12.97 8.11
C SER A 100 12.56 14.43 7.73
N LYS A 101 13.19 14.69 6.57
CA LYS A 101 13.47 16.04 6.08
C LYS A 101 12.18 16.80 5.73
N GLU A 102 11.27 16.19 4.98
CA GLU A 102 9.99 16.80 4.63
C GLU A 102 9.09 16.93 5.89
N SER A 103 9.08 15.94 6.77
CA SER A 103 8.43 15.99 8.09
C SER A 103 8.83 17.23 8.89
N ARG A 104 10.15 17.51 9.00
CA ARG A 104 10.66 18.71 9.69
C ARG A 104 10.24 20.00 8.99
N LYS A 105 10.23 20.01 7.65
CA LYS A 105 9.83 21.16 6.85
C LYS A 105 8.34 21.51 7.04
N TRP A 106 7.48 20.50 7.18
CA TRP A 106 6.03 20.68 7.31
C TRP A 106 5.51 20.64 8.75
N GLY A 107 6.36 20.34 9.74
CA GLY A 107 6.00 20.36 11.17
C GLY A 107 5.21 19.13 11.65
N TYR A 108 5.10 18.08 10.84
CA TYR A 108 4.45 16.82 11.23
C TYR A 108 5.50 15.75 11.46
N PRO A 109 5.76 15.28 12.70
CA PRO A 109 6.73 14.23 12.95
C PRO A 109 6.27 12.91 12.30
N VAL A 110 6.97 12.48 11.26
CA VAL A 110 6.77 11.16 10.64
C VAL A 110 7.66 10.19 11.40
N LYS A 111 7.09 9.13 12.00
CA LYS A 111 7.90 8.13 12.69
C LYS A 111 8.65 7.30 11.63
N PRO A 112 9.88 6.83 11.91
CA PRO A 112 10.60 5.95 10.97
C PRO A 112 9.76 4.75 10.51
N ASP A 113 8.94 4.19 11.42
CA ASP A 113 8.03 3.09 11.11
C ASP A 113 6.91 3.46 10.13
N ASP A 114 6.50 4.74 10.06
CA ASP A 114 5.52 5.23 9.08
C ASP A 114 6.12 5.32 7.66
N VAL A 115 7.45 5.23 7.53
CA VAL A 115 8.20 5.31 6.25
C VAL A 115 8.74 3.94 5.84
N ARG A 116 8.61 2.92 6.71
CA ARG A 116 9.00 1.55 6.38
C ARG A 116 8.09 0.99 5.31
N VAL A 117 8.62 0.95 4.08
CA VAL A 117 8.03 0.15 3.03
C VAL A 117 8.45 -1.28 3.33
N HIS A 118 7.71 -1.94 4.21
CA HIS A 118 7.78 -3.39 4.29
C HIS A 118 7.41 -3.93 2.92
N LEU A 119 8.36 -4.58 2.24
CA LEU A 119 8.07 -5.38 1.06
C LEU A 119 7.26 -6.58 1.55
N ILE A 120 5.97 -6.36 1.75
CA ILE A 120 5.03 -7.43 2.06
C ILE A 120 5.10 -8.45 0.91
N PRO A 121 5.15 -9.75 1.21
CA PRO A 121 5.15 -10.78 0.19
C PRO A 121 4.00 -10.58 -0.80
N TRP A 122 4.19 -10.98 -2.06
CA TRP A 122 3.15 -10.83 -3.10
C TRP A 122 1.82 -11.46 -2.69
N SER A 123 1.84 -12.59 -2.00
CA SER A 123 0.64 -13.23 -1.45
C SER A 123 -0.15 -12.32 -0.50
N GLU A 124 0.54 -11.62 0.40
CA GLU A 124 -0.08 -10.68 1.35
C GLU A 124 -0.60 -9.44 0.62
N GLN A 125 0.15 -8.91 -0.37
CA GLN A 125 -0.34 -7.84 -1.25
C GLN A 125 -1.62 -8.25 -1.98
N PHE A 126 -1.68 -9.48 -2.50
CA PHE A 126 -2.87 -9.99 -3.19
C PHE A 126 -4.05 -10.16 -2.25
N ASP A 127 -3.82 -10.57 -1.00
CA ASP A 127 -4.87 -10.63 0.02
C ASP A 127 -5.43 -9.24 0.30
N ASP A 128 -4.58 -8.25 0.57
CA ASP A 128 -5.02 -6.87 0.80
C ASP A 128 -5.77 -6.30 -0.40
N LEU A 129 -5.27 -6.51 -1.63
CA LEU A 129 -5.94 -6.08 -2.85
C LEU A 129 -7.28 -6.80 -3.07
N SER A 130 -7.39 -8.08 -2.68
CA SER A 130 -8.63 -8.85 -2.83
C SER A 130 -9.75 -8.36 -1.93
N LEU A 131 -9.43 -7.70 -0.80
CA LEU A 131 -10.41 -7.21 0.17
C LEU A 131 -11.06 -5.88 -0.22
N ASP A 132 -10.38 -5.00 -0.95
CA ASP A 132 -10.88 -3.66 -1.27
C ASP A 132 -11.29 -3.53 -2.75
N ASP A 133 -12.60 -3.56 -3.03
CA ASP A 133 -13.15 -3.40 -4.38
C ASP A 133 -13.09 -1.96 -4.92
N THR A 134 -12.74 -0.99 -4.08
CA THR A 134 -12.62 0.43 -4.46
C THR A 134 -11.23 0.79 -4.96
N ILE A 135 -10.27 -0.14 -4.86
CA ILE A 135 -8.91 0.06 -5.36
C ILE A 135 -8.96 0.46 -6.83
N SER A 136 -8.23 1.52 -7.13
CA SER A 136 -8.14 2.04 -8.48
C SER A 136 -6.69 2.36 -8.83
N MET A 137 -6.22 1.75 -9.91
CA MET A 137 -4.86 1.91 -10.40
C MET A 137 -4.86 2.00 -11.92
N THR A 138 -3.72 2.41 -12.48
CA THR A 138 -3.52 2.49 -13.93
C THR A 138 -3.69 1.11 -14.57
N THR A 139 -4.03 1.10 -15.85
CA THR A 139 -4.14 -0.15 -16.61
C THR A 139 -2.81 -0.94 -16.59
N ARG A 140 -1.69 -0.23 -16.72
CA ARG A 140 -0.35 -0.83 -16.63
C ARG A 140 -0.12 -1.53 -15.28
N ASN A 141 -0.55 -0.92 -14.17
CA ASN A 141 -0.37 -1.51 -12.85
C ASN A 141 -1.22 -2.77 -12.69
N TRP A 142 -2.49 -2.76 -13.14
CA TRP A 142 -3.32 -3.97 -13.11
C TRP A 142 -2.69 -5.14 -13.88
N ILE A 143 -2.14 -4.87 -15.07
CA ILE A 143 -1.42 -5.88 -15.86
C ILE A 143 -0.23 -6.45 -15.08
N GLU A 144 0.52 -5.60 -14.37
CA GLU A 144 1.64 -6.06 -13.54
C GLU A 144 1.15 -6.96 -12.40
N TYR A 145 0.13 -6.55 -11.63
CA TYR A 145 -0.41 -7.38 -10.55
C TYR A 145 -0.95 -8.73 -11.05
N LEU A 146 -1.65 -8.75 -12.18
CA LEU A 146 -2.12 -10.00 -12.80
C LEU A 146 -0.97 -10.90 -13.23
N THR A 147 0.09 -10.31 -13.78
CA THR A 147 1.30 -11.03 -14.16
C THR A 147 1.98 -11.65 -12.94
N GLN A 148 2.07 -10.90 -11.84
CA GLN A 148 2.67 -11.38 -10.60
C GLN A 148 1.82 -12.47 -9.93
N GLU A 149 0.49 -12.40 -9.99
CA GLU A 149 -0.41 -13.45 -9.49
C GLU A 149 -0.21 -14.76 -10.25
N ILE A 150 -0.09 -14.70 -11.58
CA ILE A 150 0.23 -15.90 -12.38
C ILE A 150 1.59 -16.47 -11.97
N ALA A 151 2.61 -15.63 -11.82
CA ALA A 151 3.94 -16.09 -11.44
C ALA A 151 3.95 -16.77 -10.07
N GLU A 152 3.24 -16.22 -9.08
CA GLU A 152 3.12 -16.84 -7.75
C GLU A 152 2.34 -18.16 -7.83
N ARG A 153 1.19 -18.18 -8.51
CA ARG A 153 0.36 -19.38 -8.68
C ARG A 153 1.09 -20.52 -9.39
N GLN A 154 1.98 -20.19 -10.33
CA GLN A 154 2.79 -21.16 -11.07
C GLN A 154 4.13 -21.48 -10.37
N GLY A 155 4.46 -20.81 -9.27
CA GLY A 155 5.70 -21.02 -8.53
C GLY A 155 6.97 -20.63 -9.31
N TRP A 156 6.88 -19.66 -10.22
CA TRP A 156 8.05 -19.22 -11.00
C TRP A 156 9.04 -18.44 -10.13
N ALA A 157 10.33 -18.72 -10.28
CA ALA A 157 11.41 -18.06 -9.55
C ALA A 157 12.59 -17.69 -10.46
N GLY A 158 13.41 -16.73 -10.01
CA GLY A 158 14.65 -16.34 -10.68
C GLY A 158 14.48 -15.96 -12.16
N ALA A 159 15.39 -16.44 -13.02
CA ALA A 159 15.40 -16.14 -14.45
C ALA A 159 14.16 -16.67 -15.20
N GLU A 160 13.58 -17.79 -14.74
CA GLU A 160 12.34 -18.32 -15.31
C GLU A 160 11.18 -17.34 -15.10
N ARG A 161 11.05 -16.79 -13.87
CA ARG A 161 10.04 -15.78 -13.55
C ARG A 161 10.18 -14.57 -14.45
N GLU A 162 11.38 -14.04 -14.61
CA GLU A 162 11.62 -12.84 -15.43
C GLU A 162 11.21 -13.07 -16.89
N ALA A 163 11.64 -14.18 -17.48
CA ALA A 163 11.32 -14.52 -18.87
C ALA A 163 9.81 -14.74 -19.08
N LYS A 164 9.15 -15.50 -18.20
CA LYS A 164 7.72 -15.83 -18.35
C LYS A 164 6.81 -14.65 -17.99
N CYS A 165 7.17 -13.84 -16.99
CA CYS A 165 6.43 -12.61 -16.68
C CYS A 165 6.42 -11.64 -17.86
N ALA A 166 7.50 -11.53 -18.63
CA ALA A 166 7.51 -10.68 -19.82
C ALA A 166 6.49 -11.13 -20.88
N VAL A 167 6.35 -12.45 -21.08
CA VAL A 167 5.37 -13.03 -22.01
C VAL A 167 3.93 -12.79 -21.51
N VAL A 168 3.64 -13.12 -20.26
CA VAL A 168 2.31 -12.92 -19.65
C VAL A 168 1.90 -11.45 -19.68
N ARG A 169 2.84 -10.54 -19.38
CA ARG A 169 2.61 -9.08 -19.46
C ARG A 169 2.22 -8.66 -20.87
N ALA A 170 2.90 -9.19 -21.90
CA ALA A 170 2.58 -8.90 -23.29
C ALA A 170 1.21 -9.44 -23.70
N GLU A 171 0.84 -10.65 -23.24
CA GLU A 171 -0.48 -11.24 -23.49
C GLU A 171 -1.61 -10.39 -22.89
N TYR A 172 -1.48 -9.99 -21.62
CA TYR A 172 -2.47 -9.11 -20.98
C TYR A 172 -2.51 -7.73 -21.62
N LEU A 173 -1.36 -7.16 -21.98
CA LEU A 173 -1.33 -5.89 -22.69
C LEU A 173 -2.08 -5.98 -24.03
N ASN A 174 -1.83 -7.01 -24.82
CA ASN A 174 -2.51 -7.23 -26.09
C ASN A 174 -4.02 -7.40 -25.91
N LEU A 175 -4.45 -8.14 -24.88
CA LEU A 175 -5.86 -8.31 -24.54
C LEU A 175 -6.53 -6.97 -24.19
N PHE A 176 -5.90 -6.19 -23.30
CA PHE A 176 -6.43 -4.89 -22.89
C PHE A 176 -6.47 -3.89 -24.05
N VAL A 177 -5.46 -3.89 -24.93
CA VAL A 177 -5.44 -3.06 -26.15
C VAL A 177 -6.54 -3.48 -27.12
N ALA A 178 -6.72 -4.79 -27.35
CA ALA A 178 -7.75 -5.31 -28.25
C ALA A 178 -9.17 -4.97 -27.77
N LEU A 179 -9.38 -4.93 -26.45
CA LEU A 179 -10.67 -4.66 -25.82
C LEU A 179 -10.75 -3.25 -25.20
N ALA A 180 -9.86 -2.33 -25.59
CA ALA A 180 -9.70 -1.08 -24.88
C ALA A 180 -10.95 -0.17 -24.93
N ASN A 181 -11.80 -0.34 -25.94
CA ASN A 181 -13.06 0.39 -26.08
C ASN A 181 -14.17 -0.10 -25.14
N THR A 182 -14.03 -1.28 -24.53
CA THR A 182 -15.02 -1.82 -23.59
C THR A 182 -14.57 -1.72 -22.14
N LEU A 183 -13.29 -1.39 -21.89
CA LEU A 183 -12.74 -1.24 -20.54
C LEU A 183 -13.46 -0.12 -19.76
N PRO A 184 -13.76 -0.32 -18.47
CA PRO A 184 -14.37 0.70 -17.60
C PRO A 184 -13.33 1.73 -17.15
N LEU A 185 -12.77 2.46 -18.11
CA LEU A 185 -11.72 3.44 -17.88
C LEU A 185 -12.27 4.68 -17.16
N VAL A 186 -11.56 5.15 -16.14
CA VAL A 186 -11.86 6.38 -15.41
C VAL A 186 -10.67 7.33 -15.38
N GLN A 187 -10.95 8.64 -15.32
CA GLN A 187 -9.92 9.66 -15.11
C GLN A 187 -9.45 9.64 -13.65
N GLU A 188 -8.15 9.80 -13.40
CA GLU A 188 -7.56 9.73 -12.05
C GLU A 188 -8.16 10.76 -11.09
N LEU A 189 -8.15 12.04 -11.47
CA LEU A 189 -8.55 13.15 -10.58
C LEU A 189 -10.06 13.24 -10.37
N THR A 190 -10.85 13.00 -11.42
CA THR A 190 -12.30 13.22 -11.38
C THR A 190 -13.08 11.93 -11.11
N ARG A 191 -12.44 10.76 -11.25
CA ARG A 191 -13.10 9.44 -11.31
C ARG A 191 -14.22 9.35 -12.35
N ALA A 192 -14.31 10.31 -13.26
CA ALA A 192 -15.33 10.33 -14.28
C ALA A 192 -15.03 9.23 -15.32
N PRO A 193 -16.07 8.50 -15.78
CA PRO A 193 -15.90 7.54 -16.88
C PRO A 193 -15.32 8.21 -18.12
N TRP A 194 -14.35 7.55 -18.74
CA TRP A 194 -13.77 7.99 -20.00
C TRP A 194 -14.79 7.81 -21.13
N LYS A 195 -15.17 8.91 -21.79
CA LYS A 195 -16.12 8.93 -22.92
C LYS A 195 -15.47 9.21 -24.27
N GLY A 196 -14.14 9.26 -24.34
CA GLY A 196 -13.43 9.62 -25.56
C GLY A 196 -13.50 8.51 -26.60
N ALA A 197 -13.92 8.86 -27.84
CA ALA A 197 -13.99 7.93 -28.96
C ALA A 197 -12.62 7.38 -29.43
N LYS A 198 -11.52 8.02 -29.00
CA LYS A 198 -10.15 7.60 -29.28
C LYS A 198 -9.33 7.65 -28.01
N LEU A 199 -8.65 6.56 -27.70
CA LEU A 199 -7.75 6.49 -26.55
C LEU A 199 -6.53 7.39 -26.79
N LEU A 200 -6.08 8.05 -25.72
CA LEU A 200 -4.84 8.81 -25.72
C LEU A 200 -3.64 7.86 -25.88
N PRO A 201 -2.52 8.28 -26.49
CA PRO A 201 -1.34 7.40 -26.65
C PRO A 201 -0.79 6.83 -25.33
N ASP A 202 -1.01 7.53 -24.22
CA ASP A 202 -0.54 7.22 -22.87
C ASP A 202 -1.66 6.73 -21.94
N TRP A 203 -2.78 6.24 -22.51
CA TRP A 203 -3.94 5.81 -21.72
C TRP A 203 -3.62 4.72 -20.70
N LEU A 204 -2.63 3.87 -20.98
CA LEU A 204 -2.19 2.79 -20.08
C LEU A 204 -1.64 3.31 -18.75
N THR A 205 -1.05 4.51 -18.74
CA THR A 205 -0.45 5.14 -17.57
C THR A 205 -1.31 6.23 -16.96
N ASN A 206 -2.24 6.82 -17.72
CA ASN A 206 -3.03 7.97 -17.28
C ASN A 206 -4.51 7.67 -16.99
N LEU A 207 -5.04 6.57 -17.51
CA LEU A 207 -6.40 6.13 -17.21
C LEU A 207 -6.36 4.97 -16.21
N HIS A 208 -7.29 5.03 -15.27
CA HIS A 208 -7.41 4.09 -14.18
C HIS A 208 -8.56 3.11 -14.43
N LEU A 209 -8.49 1.98 -13.77
CA LEU A 209 -9.56 0.99 -13.67
C LEU A 209 -9.86 0.77 -12.20
N VAL A 210 -11.13 0.79 -11.83
CA VAL A 210 -11.60 0.43 -10.48
C VAL A 210 -11.77 -1.09 -10.41
N LYS A 211 -11.27 -1.74 -9.35
CA LYS A 211 -11.25 -3.20 -9.23
C LYS A 211 -12.64 -3.82 -9.40
N GLY A 212 -13.65 -3.30 -8.71
CA GLY A 212 -15.02 -3.81 -8.80
C GLY A 212 -15.58 -3.77 -10.23
N GLU A 213 -15.36 -2.66 -10.95
CA GLU A 213 -15.79 -2.51 -12.34
C GLU A 213 -14.99 -3.40 -13.29
N LEU A 214 -13.67 -3.51 -13.08
CA LEU A 214 -12.79 -4.38 -13.85
C LEU A 214 -13.16 -5.87 -13.68
N ARG A 215 -13.57 -6.29 -12.48
CA ARG A 215 -14.08 -7.64 -12.21
C ARG A 215 -15.35 -7.93 -13.03
N GLU A 216 -16.32 -7.03 -13.01
CA GLU A 216 -17.56 -7.20 -13.77
C GLU A 216 -17.31 -7.19 -15.29
N TRP A 217 -16.42 -6.32 -15.74
CA TRP A 217 -15.96 -6.32 -17.13
C TRP A 217 -15.29 -7.65 -17.51
N ALA A 218 -14.42 -8.18 -16.65
CA ALA A 218 -13.69 -9.43 -16.91
C ALA A 218 -14.63 -10.63 -17.01
N LYS A 219 -15.72 -10.68 -16.22
CA LYS A 219 -16.73 -11.75 -16.32
C LYS A 219 -17.33 -11.85 -17.73
N ILE A 220 -17.46 -10.72 -18.43
CA ILE A 220 -18.07 -10.64 -19.77
C ILE A 220 -17.02 -10.83 -20.88
N HIS A 221 -15.88 -10.16 -20.75
CA HIS A 221 -14.94 -10.00 -21.86
C HIS A 221 -13.65 -10.82 -21.74
N ALA A 222 -13.25 -11.19 -20.53
CA ALA A 222 -12.00 -11.91 -20.26
C ALA A 222 -12.18 -12.90 -19.08
N PRO A 223 -12.94 -14.00 -19.25
CA PRO A 223 -13.27 -14.91 -18.15
C PRO A 223 -12.05 -15.58 -17.49
N GLU A 224 -10.92 -15.66 -18.20
CA GLU A 224 -9.64 -16.09 -17.65
C GLU A 224 -9.06 -15.13 -16.61
N ILE A 225 -9.28 -13.83 -16.80
CA ILE A 225 -8.91 -12.78 -15.82
C ILE A 225 -9.84 -12.84 -14.62
N ALA A 226 -11.15 -13.04 -14.84
CA ALA A 226 -12.15 -13.09 -13.76
C ALA A 226 -11.88 -14.21 -12.73
N LYS A 227 -11.10 -15.24 -13.10
CA LYS A 227 -10.66 -16.32 -12.21
C LYS A 227 -9.43 -15.98 -11.37
N SER A 228 -8.80 -14.82 -11.59
CA SER A 228 -7.66 -14.39 -10.79
C SER A 228 -8.07 -14.19 -9.33
N ARG A 229 -7.19 -14.56 -8.40
CA ARG A 229 -7.37 -14.29 -6.97
C ARG A 229 -7.62 -12.81 -6.69
N LEU A 230 -7.03 -11.93 -7.49
CA LEU A 230 -7.22 -10.48 -7.40
C LEU A 230 -8.65 -10.03 -7.61
N PHE A 231 -9.49 -10.84 -8.26
CA PHE A 231 -10.89 -10.53 -8.55
C PHE A 231 -11.86 -11.50 -7.86
N ALA A 232 -11.39 -12.26 -6.88
CA ALA A 232 -12.28 -13.03 -6.03
C ALA A 232 -13.34 -12.09 -5.43
N GLU A 233 -14.59 -12.54 -5.42
CA GLU A 233 -15.63 -11.78 -4.73
C GLU A 233 -15.26 -11.72 -3.25
N PRO A 234 -15.33 -10.53 -2.60
CA PRO A 234 -15.11 -10.44 -1.17
C PRO A 234 -16.13 -11.37 -0.53
N ASN A 235 -15.66 -12.50 0.01
CA ASN A 235 -16.51 -13.48 0.65
C ASN A 235 -17.28 -12.75 1.76
N ALA A 236 -18.55 -12.43 1.49
CA ALA A 236 -19.42 -11.70 2.41
C ALA A 236 -19.71 -12.47 3.71
N THR A 237 -19.08 -13.64 3.89
CA THR A 237 -19.48 -14.68 4.85
C THR A 237 -18.39 -15.20 5.77
N ASN A 238 -17.18 -14.62 5.79
CA ASN A 238 -16.23 -14.93 6.86
C ASN A 238 -15.95 -13.68 7.70
N PRO A 239 -16.86 -13.29 8.62
CA PRO A 239 -16.41 -12.59 9.80
C PRO A 239 -15.39 -13.52 10.46
N HIS A 240 -14.14 -13.05 10.49
CA HIS A 240 -13.01 -13.61 11.22
C HIS A 240 -13.50 -14.32 12.49
N THR A 241 -13.71 -15.63 12.39
CA THR A 241 -13.95 -16.47 13.55
C THR A 241 -12.55 -16.76 14.06
N PRO A 242 -12.12 -16.16 15.18
CA PRO A 242 -10.83 -16.51 15.76
C PRO A 242 -10.80 -18.02 16.00
N PRO A 243 -9.62 -18.67 15.92
CA PRO A 243 -9.50 -20.11 16.10
C PRO A 243 -10.11 -20.49 17.45
N THR A 244 -11.27 -21.14 17.38
CA THR A 244 -11.98 -21.65 18.56
C THR A 244 -11.29 -22.94 18.95
N ASP A 245 -10.27 -22.79 19.78
CA ASP A 245 -9.57 -23.89 20.43
C ASP A 245 -9.90 -23.84 21.93
N VAL A 246 -11.20 -23.99 22.27
CA VAL A 246 -11.61 -24.48 23.59
C VAL A 246 -12.92 -25.25 23.42
N ALA A 247 -12.81 -26.56 23.40
CA ALA A 247 -13.93 -27.45 23.66
C ALA A 247 -14.27 -27.41 25.16
N ALA A 248 -15.57 -27.56 25.41
CA ALA A 248 -16.24 -27.88 26.68
C ALA A 248 -16.77 -26.70 27.51
N GLU A 249 -18.05 -26.83 27.83
CA GLU A 249 -18.75 -26.28 29.00
C GLU A 249 -19.50 -24.95 28.83
N ALA A 250 -20.69 -25.03 28.22
CA ALA A 250 -21.91 -24.41 28.74
C ALA A 250 -23.14 -24.82 27.91
N ALA A 251 -23.64 -26.03 28.16
CA ALA A 251 -25.04 -26.33 27.91
C ALA A 251 -25.85 -25.73 29.06
N LEU A 252 -26.64 -24.69 28.78
CA LEU A 252 -27.90 -24.28 29.44
C LEU A 252 -28.09 -22.76 29.30
N MET A 253 -28.91 -22.33 28.33
CA MET A 253 -29.95 -21.30 28.51
C MET A 253 -30.81 -21.16 27.23
N PRO A 254 -32.09 -20.77 27.39
CA PRO A 254 -33.18 -21.24 26.52
C PRO A 254 -33.54 -20.28 25.40
N ALA A 255 -34.15 -20.86 24.36
CA ALA A 255 -34.76 -20.21 23.22
C ALA A 255 -35.86 -19.21 23.64
N TRP A 256 -35.63 -17.92 23.43
CA TRP A 256 -36.65 -16.88 23.48
C TRP A 256 -36.60 -16.04 22.19
N GLN A 257 -37.63 -16.25 21.38
CA GLN A 257 -38.31 -15.29 20.48
C GLN A 257 -37.45 -14.46 19.52
N MET A 258 -37.35 -14.97 18.28
CA MET A 258 -37.28 -14.12 17.09
C MET A 258 -38.66 -13.50 16.85
N GLY A 259 -38.74 -12.18 16.98
CA GLY A 259 -39.79 -11.35 16.42
C GLY A 259 -39.28 -10.62 15.18
N GLU A 260 -40.07 -10.68 14.11
CA GLU A 260 -39.86 -10.00 12.84
C GLU A 260 -39.83 -8.46 12.95
N ALA A 261 -39.21 -7.87 11.92
CA ALA A 261 -39.29 -6.50 11.42
C ALA A 261 -38.31 -5.45 11.97
N ALA A 262 -37.25 -5.19 11.21
CA ALA A 262 -36.71 -3.84 11.01
C ALA A 262 -35.92 -3.79 9.68
N THR A 263 -36.57 -3.30 8.64
CA THR A 263 -35.93 -2.71 7.46
C THR A 263 -35.31 -1.37 7.86
N ASP A 264 -34.16 -1.06 7.27
CA ASP A 264 -33.45 0.23 7.25
C ASP A 264 -32.83 0.74 8.56
N ASP A 265 -31.70 0.16 8.98
CA ASP A 265 -30.72 0.91 9.78
C ASP A 265 -29.26 0.48 9.55
N ILE A 266 -28.72 0.80 8.37
CA ILE A 266 -27.27 0.70 8.11
C ILE A 266 -26.51 1.81 8.89
N GLY A 267 -27.21 2.78 9.49
CA GLY A 267 -26.63 3.89 10.26
C GLY A 267 -26.07 3.49 11.63
N ASP A 268 -26.59 2.42 12.23
CA ASP A 268 -26.32 2.04 13.63
C ASP A 268 -25.21 0.99 13.83
N VAL A 269 -24.59 0.50 12.74
CA VAL A 269 -23.56 -0.56 12.83
C VAL A 269 -22.35 -0.10 13.63
N TRP A 270 -21.83 1.09 13.35
CA TRP A 270 -20.61 1.57 14.02
C TRP A 270 -20.89 2.01 15.47
N GLN A 271 -22.07 2.56 15.75
CA GLN A 271 -22.45 2.99 17.11
C GLN A 271 -22.58 1.79 18.04
N THR A 272 -23.19 0.70 17.55
CA THR A 272 -23.31 -0.56 18.27
C THR A 272 -21.93 -1.15 18.58
N MET A 273 -21.03 -1.14 17.59
CA MET A 273 -19.65 -1.59 17.79
C MET A 273 -18.88 -0.72 18.79
N ALA A 274 -19.05 0.60 18.73
CA ALA A 274 -18.43 1.53 19.67
C ALA A 274 -18.92 1.32 21.12
N ARG A 275 -20.23 1.09 21.32
CA ARG A 275 -20.79 0.76 22.65
C ARG A 275 -20.23 -0.56 23.17
N ARG A 276 -20.13 -1.59 22.33
CA ARG A 276 -19.52 -2.88 22.71
C ARG A 276 -18.06 -2.70 23.17
N ILE A 277 -17.26 -1.92 22.46
CA ILE A 277 -15.86 -1.63 22.86
C ILE A 277 -15.82 -0.83 24.16
N ALA A 278 -16.76 0.09 24.37
CA ALA A 278 -16.85 0.84 25.62
C ALA A 278 -17.15 -0.08 26.81
N ASP A 279 -18.05 -1.05 26.63
CA ASP A 279 -18.36 -2.07 27.63
C ASP A 279 -17.13 -2.94 27.94
N GLU A 280 -16.41 -3.41 26.92
CA GLU A 280 -15.15 -4.17 27.10
C GLU A 280 -14.08 -3.38 27.89
N CYS A 281 -13.98 -2.06 27.65
CA CYS A 281 -13.09 -1.19 28.41
C CYS A 281 -13.58 -1.01 29.85
N PHE A 282 -14.88 -0.79 30.05
CA PHE A 282 -15.47 -0.59 31.38
C PHE A 282 -15.33 -1.82 32.27
N ASP A 283 -15.59 -3.01 31.72
CA ASP A 283 -15.50 -4.26 32.47
C ASP A 283 -14.05 -4.55 32.88
N ARG A 284 -13.10 -4.27 31.98
CA ARG A 284 -11.66 -4.39 32.25
C ARG A 284 -11.20 -3.44 33.35
N ASP A 285 -11.62 -2.17 33.29
CA ASP A 285 -11.23 -1.17 34.28
C ASP A 285 -11.92 -1.43 35.64
N THR A 286 -13.15 -1.95 35.62
CA THR A 286 -13.87 -2.37 36.83
C THR A 286 -13.20 -3.58 37.49
N ALA A 287 -12.72 -4.54 36.71
CA ALA A 287 -11.95 -5.68 37.23
C ALA A 287 -10.61 -5.26 37.86
N ASN A 288 -10.04 -4.13 37.42
CA ASN A 288 -8.76 -3.59 37.91
C ASN A 288 -8.91 -2.44 38.92
N ASP A 289 -10.15 -2.13 39.35
CA ASP A 289 -10.48 -1.01 40.25
C ASP A 289 -9.93 0.36 39.79
N CYS A 290 -9.91 0.58 38.47
CA CYS A 290 -9.30 1.77 37.86
C CYS A 290 -10.24 2.46 36.85
N ARG A 291 -11.46 2.79 37.26
CA ARG A 291 -12.47 3.39 36.38
C ARG A 291 -12.02 4.76 35.85
N ASP A 292 -12.06 4.92 34.53
CA ASP A 292 -11.83 6.21 33.87
C ASP A 292 -13.10 7.09 33.85
N SER A 293 -12.95 8.34 33.42
CA SER A 293 -14.03 9.24 33.06
C SER A 293 -14.67 8.85 31.72
N LEU A 294 -15.92 9.28 31.48
CA LEU A 294 -16.61 9.10 30.19
C LEU A 294 -15.78 9.62 29.01
N LYS A 295 -15.06 10.73 29.19
CA LYS A 295 -14.16 11.31 28.18
C LYS A 295 -12.98 10.39 27.88
N GLY A 296 -12.42 9.74 28.91
CA GLY A 296 -11.34 8.75 28.77
C GLY A 296 -11.79 7.51 28.02
N TYR A 297 -12.98 6.98 28.33
CA TYR A 297 -13.57 5.87 27.58
C TYR A 297 -13.81 6.22 26.11
N ALA A 298 -14.34 7.41 25.81
CA ALA A 298 -14.55 7.84 24.42
C ALA A 298 -13.24 7.89 23.61
N ALA A 299 -12.13 8.34 24.23
CA ALA A 299 -10.82 8.35 23.59
C ALA A 299 -10.29 6.93 23.34
N ARG A 300 -10.40 6.03 24.34
CA ARG A 300 -9.96 4.63 24.20
C ARG A 300 -10.79 3.85 23.17
N VAL A 301 -12.09 4.08 23.12
CA VAL A 301 -12.97 3.49 22.11
C VAL A 301 -12.56 3.94 20.71
N MET A 302 -12.20 5.21 20.52
CA MET A 302 -11.69 5.72 19.25
C MET A 302 -10.42 4.98 18.80
N GLU A 303 -9.45 4.84 19.70
CA GLU A 303 -8.20 4.13 19.40
C GLU A 303 -8.46 2.67 19.03
N GLU A 304 -9.31 1.97 19.79
CA GLU A 304 -9.67 0.57 19.52
C GLU A 304 -10.46 0.41 18.22
N MET A 305 -11.38 1.33 17.90
CA MET A 305 -12.07 1.34 16.61
C MET A 305 -11.09 1.49 15.44
N GLN A 306 -10.09 2.35 15.58
CA GLN A 306 -9.05 2.52 14.56
C GLN A 306 -8.19 1.26 14.40
N LYS A 307 -7.78 0.63 15.51
CA LYS A 307 -7.05 -0.65 15.48
C LYS A 307 -7.87 -1.76 14.80
N ARG A 308 -9.19 -1.81 15.05
CA ARG A 308 -10.12 -2.78 14.47
C ARG A 308 -10.62 -2.38 13.08
N ARG A 309 -10.13 -1.29 12.49
CA ARG A 309 -10.55 -0.74 11.18
C ARG A 309 -12.08 -0.54 11.08
N ILE A 310 -12.72 -0.13 12.18
CA ILE A 310 -14.15 0.16 12.22
C ILE A 310 -14.36 1.64 11.85
N HIS A 311 -15.10 1.86 10.78
CA HIS A 311 -15.34 3.19 10.23
C HIS A 311 -16.78 3.66 10.52
N GLY A 312 -16.95 4.97 10.69
CA GLY A 312 -18.26 5.60 10.69
C GLY A 312 -18.80 5.80 9.28
N PRO A 313 -20.01 6.35 9.12
CA PRO A 313 -20.65 6.58 7.82
C PRO A 313 -19.87 7.55 6.91
N ARG A 314 -18.97 8.36 7.49
CA ARG A 314 -18.10 9.29 6.77
C ARG A 314 -16.64 8.86 6.74
N GLY A 315 -16.36 7.58 7.00
CA GLY A 315 -14.99 7.04 7.06
C GLY A 315 -14.42 7.03 8.47
N ARG A 316 -13.11 7.28 8.59
CA ARG A 316 -12.37 7.22 9.86
C ARG A 316 -12.90 8.26 10.86
N ILE A 317 -13.19 7.81 12.08
CA ILE A 317 -13.54 8.70 13.20
C ILE A 317 -12.25 9.06 13.95
N ASP A 318 -11.87 10.33 13.88
CA ASP A 318 -10.65 10.90 14.47
C ASP A 318 -10.95 11.82 15.68
N ASN A 319 -12.23 12.01 16.01
CA ASN A 319 -12.68 12.86 17.11
C ASN A 319 -13.45 12.06 18.16
N ALA A 320 -12.86 11.89 19.34
CA ALA A 320 -13.47 11.20 20.48
C ALA A 320 -14.81 11.81 20.92
N ASN A 321 -15.02 13.12 20.71
CA ASN A 321 -16.29 13.79 21.04
C ASN A 321 -17.46 13.27 20.16
N THR A 322 -17.18 12.81 18.94
CA THR A 322 -18.19 12.19 18.07
C THR A 322 -18.67 10.87 18.66
N ILE A 323 -17.74 10.03 19.16
CA ILE A 323 -18.08 8.77 19.84
C ILE A 323 -18.87 9.04 21.11
N GLN A 324 -18.42 10.00 21.91
CA GLN A 324 -19.13 10.39 23.14
C GLN A 324 -20.57 10.84 22.85
N ARG A 325 -20.78 11.69 21.84
CA ARG A 325 -22.09 12.27 21.53
C ARG A 325 -23.02 11.28 20.82
N GLU A 326 -22.52 10.55 19.83
CA GLU A 326 -23.35 9.78 18.90
C GLU A 326 -23.45 8.31 19.33
N ALA A 327 -22.33 7.68 19.73
CA ALA A 327 -22.35 6.28 20.16
C ALA A 327 -22.75 6.14 21.64
N LEU A 328 -22.08 6.86 22.55
CA LEU A 328 -22.31 6.75 24.00
C LEU A 328 -23.48 7.62 24.48
N GLN A 329 -23.98 8.51 23.63
CA GLN A 329 -25.08 9.44 23.93
C GLN A 329 -24.86 10.25 25.22
N GLY A 330 -23.61 10.67 25.46
CA GLY A 330 -23.19 11.39 26.65
C GLY A 330 -23.38 10.55 27.92
N ASP A 331 -24.08 11.11 28.90
CA ASP A 331 -24.24 10.48 30.21
C ASP A 331 -25.23 9.30 30.21
N LYS A 332 -25.96 9.05 29.11
CA LYS A 332 -26.93 7.95 29.05
C LYS A 332 -26.29 6.57 29.19
N TRP A 333 -25.21 6.32 28.44
CA TRP A 333 -24.46 5.07 28.57
C TRP A 333 -23.84 4.95 29.97
N TRP A 334 -23.26 6.05 30.47
CA TRP A 334 -22.63 6.10 31.80
C TRP A 334 -23.62 5.84 32.94
N ALA A 335 -24.83 6.38 32.86
CA ALA A 335 -25.87 6.25 33.88
C ALA A 335 -26.41 4.82 34.01
N GLN A 336 -26.29 3.99 32.96
CA GLN A 336 -26.72 2.59 32.99
C GLN A 336 -25.70 1.66 33.66
N LYS A 337 -24.48 2.14 33.92
CA LYS A 337 -23.43 1.35 34.58
C LYS A 337 -23.54 1.49 36.10
N SER A 338 -23.49 0.36 36.80
CA SER A 338 -23.52 0.33 38.26
C SER A 338 -22.32 1.08 38.84
N LYS A 339 -22.59 2.02 39.75
CA LYS A 339 -21.56 2.73 40.52
C LYS A 339 -20.71 1.78 41.34
#